data_AF-A0A7W2GHF2-F1
#
_entry.id   AF-A0A7W2GHF2-F1
#
_cell.length_a   1.000
_cell.length_b   1.000
_cell.length_c   1.000
_cell.angle_alpha   90.00
_cell.angle_beta   90.00
_cell.angle_gamma   90.00
#
_symmetry.space_group_name_H-M   'P 1'
#
loop_
_entity.id
_entity.type
_entity.pdbx_description
1 polymer ?
#
loop_
_entity_poly.entity_id
_entity_poly.type
_entity_poly.pdbx_seq_one_letter_code
_entity_poly.pdbx_strand_id
1 'polypeptide(L)'
;MSYDVQSIRQQFPILNQQIHGRPLVYLDNAATAQKPMAVIDAISDYYLNYNANVHRGVHTLSQRATDAMEAVREDVRVHINAAETAEIIFTRGITDSINTIA
;
A
#
# COMPACT_ATOMS: atom_id res chain seq x y z
N MET A 1 13.05 -3.87 -23.15
CA MET A 1 12.27 -2.95 -22.29
C MET A 1 13.19 -1.82 -21.87
N SER A 2 12.76 -0.57 -22.01
CA SER A 2 13.52 0.59 -21.53
C SER A 2 13.06 0.93 -20.12
N TYR A 3 13.98 0.96 -19.16
CA TYR A 3 13.72 1.36 -17.77
C TYR A 3 14.01 2.86 -17.62
N ASP A 4 12.95 3.68 -17.58
CA ASP A 4 13.09 5.14 -17.40
C ASP A 4 13.02 5.52 -15.92
N VAL A 5 14.20 5.64 -15.30
CA VAL A 5 14.33 6.04 -13.90
C VAL A 5 13.83 7.46 -13.63
N GLN A 6 13.87 8.37 -14.61
CA GLN A 6 13.44 9.75 -14.39
C GLN A 6 11.92 9.84 -14.28
N SER A 7 11.20 9.14 -15.16
CA SER A 7 9.75 9.00 -15.06
C SER A 7 9.32 8.37 -13.73
N ILE A 8 10.03 7.32 -13.28
CA ILE A 8 9.74 6.68 -11.99
C ILE A 8 9.96 7.65 -10.83
N ARG A 9 11.09 8.38 -10.80
CA ARG A 9 11.39 9.34 -9.71
C ARG A 9 10.34 10.44 -9.58
N GLN A 10 9.77 10.90 -10.70
CA GLN A 10 8.70 11.91 -10.69
C GLN A 10 7.44 11.45 -9.96
N GLN A 11 7.23 10.13 -9.85
CA GLN A 11 6.10 9.57 -9.11
C GLN A 11 6.28 9.65 -7.58
N PHE A 12 7.47 9.98 -7.06
CA PHE A 12 7.77 10.06 -5.62
C PHE A 12 8.03 11.52 -5.22
N PRO A 13 6.99 12.26 -4.77
CA PRO A 13 7.10 13.70 -4.54
C PRO A 13 8.20 14.09 -3.54
N ILE A 14 8.43 13.24 -2.55
CA ILE A 14 9.44 13.47 -1.50
C ILE A 14 10.87 13.58 -2.06
N LEU A 15 11.16 12.97 -3.21
CA LEU A 15 12.49 13.03 -3.83
C LEU A 15 12.86 14.42 -4.38
N ASN A 16 11.89 15.35 -4.45
CA ASN A 16 12.11 16.75 -4.82
C ASN A 16 12.49 17.63 -3.62
N GLN A 17 12.51 17.08 -2.39
CA GLN A 17 12.87 17.84 -1.19
C GLN A 17 14.35 18.19 -1.14
N GLN A 18 14.66 19.24 -0.38
CA GLN A 18 16.02 19.59 0.01
C GLN A 18 16.20 19.38 1.52
N ILE A 19 17.29 18.71 1.90
CA ILE A 19 17.70 18.51 3.28
C ILE A 19 19.01 19.28 3.50
N HIS A 20 19.03 20.18 4.49
CA HIS A 20 20.17 21.07 4.75
C HIS A 20 20.64 21.86 3.50
N GLY A 21 19.68 22.31 2.69
CA GLY A 21 19.95 23.08 1.45
C GLY A 21 20.54 22.26 0.31
N ARG A 22 20.48 20.91 0.37
CA ARG A 22 20.96 20.00 -0.68
C ARG A 22 19.85 19.05 -1.14
N PRO A 23 19.83 18.60 -2.40
CA PRO A 23 18.86 17.62 -2.88
C PRO A 23 18.89 16.33 -2.05
N LEU A 24 17.72 15.79 -1.74
CA LEU A 24 17.59 14.53 -1.01
C LEU A 24 18.20 13.36 -1.79
N VAL A 25 19.12 12.65 -1.15
CA VAL A 25 19.65 11.35 -1.59
C VAL A 25 19.31 10.31 -0.51
N TYR A 26 18.16 9.67 -0.65
CA TYR A 26 17.64 8.72 0.34
C TYR A 26 18.15 7.30 0.08
N LEU A 27 19.15 6.87 0.87
CA LEU A 27 19.80 5.55 0.76
C LEU A 27 19.47 4.59 1.92
N ASP A 28 18.35 4.84 2.61
CA ASP A 28 17.89 4.04 3.76
C ASP A 28 16.62 3.22 3.43
N ASN A 29 16.48 2.80 2.17
CA ASN A 29 15.29 2.09 1.69
C ASN A 29 15.06 0.72 2.35
N ALA A 30 16.12 0.12 2.92
CA ALA A 30 16.04 -1.13 3.66
C ALA A 30 15.29 -0.99 4.99
N ALA A 31 15.31 0.20 5.61
CA ALA A 31 14.50 0.51 6.79
C ALA A 31 13.05 0.83 6.40
N THR A 32 12.85 1.70 5.40
CA THR A 32 11.53 1.95 4.80
C THR A 32 11.65 2.60 3.42
N ALA A 33 10.80 2.22 2.47
CA ALA A 33 10.78 2.83 1.15
C ALA A 33 9.93 4.11 1.13
N GLN A 34 10.27 5.07 0.27
CA GLN A 34 9.39 6.20 -0.04
C GLN A 34 8.15 5.71 -0.83
N LYS A 35 7.06 6.50 -0.80
CA LYS A 35 5.78 6.10 -1.41
C LYS A 35 5.53 6.89 -2.69
N PRO A 36 5.10 6.25 -3.79
CA PRO A 36 4.69 6.99 -4.98
C PRO A 36 3.33 7.66 -4.74
N MET A 37 3.01 8.68 -5.52
CA MET A 37 1.79 9.48 -5.36
C MET A 37 0.53 8.61 -5.43
N ALA A 38 0.47 7.63 -6.33
CA ALA A 38 -0.67 6.72 -6.45
C ALA A 38 -1.01 5.98 -5.13
N VAL A 39 -0.01 5.63 -4.31
CA VAL A 39 -0.24 5.00 -2.99
C VAL A 39 -0.82 6.01 -2.00
N ILE A 40 -0.33 7.25 -2.03
CA ILE A 40 -0.82 8.34 -1.18
C ILE A 40 -2.26 8.69 -1.55
N ASP A 41 -2.56 8.79 -2.84
CA ASP A 41 -3.88 9.08 -3.38
C ASP A 41 -4.88 7.99 -3.01
N ALA A 42 -4.52 6.71 -3.14
CA ALA A 42 -5.40 5.60 -2.77
C ALA A 42 -5.78 5.60 -1.28
N ILE A 43 -4.82 5.89 -0.39
CA ILE A 43 -5.09 6.02 1.05
C ILE A 43 -5.98 7.24 1.31
N SER A 44 -5.69 8.36 0.65
CA SER A 44 -6.45 9.60 0.79
C SER A 44 -7.89 9.43 0.30
N ASP A 45 -8.09 8.79 -0.85
CA ASP A 45 -9.39 8.49 -1.44
C ASP A 45 -10.24 7.61 -0.52
N TYR A 46 -9.66 6.55 0.06
CA TYR A 46 -10.33 5.73 1.08
C TYR A 46 -10.86 6.59 2.24
N TYR A 47 -10.00 7.42 2.84
CA TYR A 47 -10.39 8.24 3.99
C TYR A 47 -11.39 9.34 3.65
N LEU A 48 -11.32 9.90 2.43
CA LEU A 48 -12.20 10.97 1.99
C LEU A 48 -13.57 10.45 1.52
N ASN A 49 -13.64 9.26 0.92
CA ASN A 49 -14.83 8.84 0.16
C ASN A 49 -15.53 7.59 0.69
N TYR A 50 -14.84 6.65 1.36
CA TYR A 50 -15.48 5.38 1.74
C TYR A 50 -14.92 4.71 3.00
N ASN A 51 -14.40 5.49 3.95
CA ASN A 51 -14.00 5.00 5.26
C ASN A 51 -15.20 4.41 6.03
N ALA A 52 -15.12 3.12 6.35
CA ALA A 52 -16.09 2.43 7.19
C ALA A 52 -15.50 1.12 7.73
N ASN A 53 -16.10 0.57 8.78
CA ASN A 53 -15.77 -0.78 9.22
C ASN A 53 -16.16 -1.80 8.13
N VAL A 54 -15.20 -2.62 7.74
CA VAL A 54 -15.40 -3.73 6.80
C VAL A 54 -16.18 -4.88 7.44
N HIS A 55 -16.90 -5.66 6.63
CA HIS A 55 -17.67 -6.86 7.02
C HIS A 55 -18.72 -6.69 8.14
N ARG A 56 -18.97 -5.47 8.62
CA ARG A 56 -19.82 -5.20 9.81
C ARG A 56 -21.06 -4.35 9.53
N GLY A 57 -21.28 -3.90 8.30
CA GLY A 57 -22.39 -3.01 7.95
C GLY A 57 -23.12 -3.41 6.68
N VAL A 58 -24.44 -3.24 6.70
CA VAL A 58 -25.31 -3.36 5.50
C VAL A 58 -25.42 -2.05 4.72
N HIS A 59 -24.77 -0.99 5.19
CA HIS A 59 -24.80 0.34 4.57
C HIS A 59 -23.72 0.48 3.50
N THR A 60 -23.98 1.34 2.52
CA THR A 60 -23.17 1.49 1.29
C THR A 60 -21.67 1.67 1.53
N LEU A 61 -21.27 2.50 2.50
CA LEU A 61 -19.85 2.73 2.78
C LEU A 61 -19.15 1.48 3.33
N SER A 62 -19.82 0.68 4.17
CA SER A 62 -19.26 -0.57 4.69
C SER A 62 -19.07 -1.59 3.56
N GLN A 63 -20.02 -1.68 2.63
CA GLN A 63 -19.89 -2.54 1.46
C GLN A 63 -18.71 -2.10 0.58
N ARG A 64 -18.60 -0.80 0.26
CA ARG A 64 -17.48 -0.26 -0.55
C ARG A 64 -16.12 -0.51 0.10
N ALA A 65 -15.99 -0.28 1.40
CA ALA A 65 -14.76 -0.55 2.14
C ALA A 65 -14.40 -2.04 2.10
N THR A 66 -15.40 -2.92 2.25
CA THR A 66 -15.24 -4.37 2.21
C THR A 66 -14.79 -4.83 0.82
N ASP A 67 -15.46 -4.36 -0.23
CA ASP A 67 -15.13 -4.72 -1.61
C ASP A 67 -13.71 -4.28 -1.97
N ALA A 68 -13.31 -3.06 -1.55
CA ALA A 68 -11.95 -2.57 -1.77
C ALA A 68 -10.89 -3.41 -1.05
N MET A 69 -11.15 -3.82 0.20
CA MET A 69 -10.21 -4.66 0.97
C MET A 69 -10.08 -6.06 0.36
N GLU A 70 -11.17 -6.68 -0.07
CA GLU A 70 -11.15 -8.00 -0.70
C GLU A 70 -10.54 -7.97 -2.11
N ALA A 71 -10.72 -6.88 -2.86
CA ALA A 71 -10.00 -6.67 -4.11
C ALA A 71 -8.48 -6.65 -3.91
N VAL A 72 -7.99 -5.94 -2.87
CA VAL A 72 -6.56 -5.95 -2.52
C VAL A 72 -6.09 -7.34 -2.11
N ARG A 73 -6.93 -8.14 -1.44
CA ARG A 73 -6.59 -9.52 -1.08
C ARG A 73 -6.37 -10.38 -2.33
N GLU A 74 -7.22 -10.23 -3.34
CA GLU A 74 -7.05 -10.91 -4.63
C GLU A 74 -5.80 -10.44 -5.37
N ASP A 75 -5.53 -9.12 -5.39
CA ASP A 75 -4.31 -8.59 -6.00
C ASP A 75 -3.05 -9.16 -5.35
N VAL A 76 -3.02 -9.28 -4.01
CA VAL A 76 -1.91 -9.93 -3.29
C VAL A 76 -1.81 -11.41 -3.62
N ARG A 77 -2.94 -12.14 -3.65
CA ARG A 77 -2.97 -13.55 -4.02
C ARG A 77 -2.33 -13.77 -5.40
N VAL A 78 -2.70 -12.96 -6.39
CA VAL A 78 -2.11 -12.98 -7.73
C VAL A 78 -0.62 -12.61 -7.69
N HIS A 79 -0.26 -11.55 -6.97
CA HIS A 79 1.11 -11.03 -6.90
C HIS A 79 2.12 -12.07 -6.40
N ILE A 80 1.73 -12.87 -5.39
CA ILE A 80 2.57 -13.93 -4.82
C ILE A 80 2.24 -15.33 -5.37
N ASN A 81 1.29 -15.43 -6.29
CA ASN A 81 0.82 -16.68 -6.89
C ASN A 81 0.35 -17.73 -5.87
N ALA A 82 -0.44 -17.31 -4.88
CA ALA A 82 -1.14 -18.20 -3.95
C ALA A 82 -2.35 -18.87 -4.61
N ALA A 83 -2.78 -20.03 -4.10
CA ALA A 83 -3.86 -20.82 -4.70
C ALA A 83 -5.23 -20.17 -4.49
N GLU A 84 -5.48 -19.59 -3.31
CA GLU A 84 -6.75 -18.95 -2.99
C GLU A 84 -6.59 -17.74 -2.06
N THR A 85 -7.57 -16.84 -2.04
CA THR A 85 -7.53 -15.62 -1.23
C THR A 85 -7.55 -15.91 0.27
N ALA A 86 -8.12 -17.06 0.69
CA ALA A 86 -8.15 -17.49 2.08
C ALA A 86 -6.75 -17.74 2.66
N GLU A 87 -5.74 -17.98 1.83
CA GLU A 87 -4.34 -18.12 2.24
C GLU A 87 -3.67 -16.77 2.55
N ILE A 88 -4.32 -15.65 2.21
CA ILE A 88 -3.79 -14.29 2.40
C ILE A 88 -4.33 -13.70 3.70
N ILE A 89 -3.51 -13.67 4.74
CA ILE A 89 -3.86 -13.05 6.02
C ILE A 89 -3.17 -11.68 6.15
N PHE A 90 -3.96 -10.62 6.24
CA PHE A 90 -3.43 -9.28 6.51
C PHE A 90 -3.03 -9.15 7.98
N THR A 91 -1.78 -8.79 8.21
CA THR A 91 -1.20 -8.51 9.53
C THR A 91 -0.61 -7.11 9.55
N ARG A 92 -0.10 -6.66 10.70
CA ARG A 92 0.55 -5.35 10.80
C ARG A 92 1.94 -5.30 10.15
N GLY A 93 2.57 -6.44 9.91
CA GLY A 93 3.90 -6.55 9.32
C GLY A 93 4.57 -7.90 9.60
N ILE A 94 5.80 -8.09 9.11
CA ILE A 94 6.50 -9.37 9.13
C ILE A 94 6.62 -9.95 10.55
N THR A 95 7.00 -9.14 11.54
CA THR A 95 7.11 -9.58 12.94
C THR A 95 5.78 -10.11 13.49
N ASP A 96 4.68 -9.43 13.18
CA ASP A 96 3.33 -9.82 13.61
C ASP A 96 2.87 -11.11 12.90
N SER A 97 3.19 -11.26 11.61
CA SER A 97 2.95 -12.51 10.87
C SER A 97 3.69 -13.70 11.46
N ILE A 98 4.97 -13.54 11.84
CA ILE A 98 5.74 -14.62 12.46
C ILE A 98 5.15 -14.99 13.82
N ASN A 99 4.81 -13.99 14.64
CA ASN A 99 4.20 -14.23 15.95
C ASN A 99 2.80 -14.87 15.86
N THR A 100 2.06 -14.63 14.78
CA THR A 100 0.74 -15.25 14.56
C THR A 100 0.85 -16.78 14.36
N ILE A 101 2.01 -17.26 13.90
CA ILE A 101 2.27 -18.68 13.66
C ILE A 101 2.88 -19.38 14.90
N ALA A 102 3.62 -18.63 15.73
CA ALA A 102 4.42 -19.14 16.85
C ALA A 102 3.57 -19.62 18.04
#